data_AF-A0A6N2CPJ4-F1
#
_entry.id   AF-A0A6N2CPJ4-F1
#
_cell.length_a   1.000
_cell.length_b   1.000
_cell.length_c   1.000
_cell.angle_alpha   90.00
_cell.angle_beta   90.00
_cell.angle_gamma   90.00
#
_symmetry.space_group_name_H-M   'P 1'
#
loop_
_entity.id
_entity.type
_entity.pdbx_description
1 polymer ?
#
loop_
_entity_poly.entity_id
_entity_poly.type
_entity_poly.pdbx_seq_one_letter_code
_entity_poly.pdbx_strand_id
1 'polypeptide(L)'
;MTFTFESNGQNFFFIGENSYPCTETFTLQSNSNKDYIKDINIVFAKDGGKAVLGVSSDLVPSVRISGKLIIYLDDGSVITCNDQGIMDNVDGVALSAYYLTKDDLAKMENSNINTIRYTLKWVLFGGNPLYDGNHSASNKGGTKTDFPTVIADFYRE
;
A
#
# COMPACT_ATOMS: atom_id res chain seq x y z
N MET A 1 -5.24 36.70 22.21
CA MET A 1 -5.96 35.42 22.22
C MET A 1 -5.84 34.85 20.82
N THR A 2 -5.00 33.85 20.63
CA THR A 2 -4.76 33.24 19.32
C THR A 2 -5.65 32.02 19.24
N PHE A 3 -6.55 31.99 18.26
CA PHE A 3 -7.35 30.81 17.97
C PHE A 3 -6.62 30.01 16.91
N THR A 4 -6.16 28.81 17.27
CA THR A 4 -5.62 27.83 16.31
C THR A 4 -6.81 27.04 15.76
N PHE A 5 -7.08 27.18 14.47
CA PHE A 5 -8.03 26.31 13.77
C PHE A 5 -7.24 25.12 13.23
N GLU A 6 -7.41 23.94 13.84
CA GLU A 6 -6.95 22.69 13.23
C GLU A 6 -7.97 22.26 12.16
N SER A 7 -7.67 22.60 10.90
CA SER A 7 -8.35 22.02 9.76
C SER A 7 -7.72 20.66 9.47
N ASN A 8 -8.35 19.58 9.95
CA ASN A 8 -8.02 18.23 9.48
C ASN A 8 -8.64 18.04 8.09
N GLY A 9 -7.89 18.36 7.03
CA GLY A 9 -8.25 17.94 5.68
C GLY A 9 -8.14 16.42 5.59
N GLN A 10 -9.26 15.73 5.34
CA GLN A 10 -9.27 14.29 5.15
C GLN A 10 -8.67 13.94 3.78
N ASN A 11 -7.62 13.11 3.76
CA ASN A 11 -7.05 12.59 2.52
C ASN A 11 -7.97 11.53 1.90
N PHE A 12 -7.94 11.40 0.58
CA PHE A 12 -8.71 10.40 -0.17
C PHE A 12 -7.81 9.58 -1.10
N PHE A 13 -7.99 8.27 -1.05
CA PHE A 13 -7.43 7.32 -2.00
C PHE A 13 -8.45 7.05 -3.10
N PHE A 14 -8.07 7.24 -4.37
CA PHE A 14 -8.94 7.06 -5.52
C PHE A 14 -8.50 5.84 -6.33
N ILE A 15 -9.43 4.97 -6.68
CA ILE A 15 -9.20 3.83 -7.57
C ILE A 15 -10.48 3.50 -8.34
N GLY A 16 -10.38 3.45 -9.68
CA GLY A 16 -11.55 3.42 -10.55
C GLY A 16 -12.46 4.62 -10.29
N GLU A 17 -13.75 4.36 -10.06
CA GLU A 17 -14.76 5.39 -9.77
C GLU A 17 -14.99 5.62 -8.27
N ASN A 18 -14.20 4.99 -7.40
CA ASN A 18 -14.38 5.04 -5.96
C ASN A 18 -13.33 5.92 -5.27
N SER A 19 -13.73 6.53 -4.15
CA SER A 19 -12.87 7.33 -3.27
C SER A 19 -13.01 6.87 -1.83
N TYR A 20 -11.89 6.70 -1.13
CA TYR A 20 -11.86 6.18 0.23
C TYR A 20 -11.11 7.15 1.14
N PRO A 21 -11.67 7.59 2.27
CA PRO A 21 -10.92 8.31 3.29
C PRO A 21 -9.66 7.53 3.69
N CYS A 22 -8.50 8.17 3.68
CA CYS A 22 -7.23 7.51 3.93
C CYS A 22 -6.27 8.31 4.80
N THR A 23 -5.20 7.65 5.23
CA THR A 23 -4.02 8.27 5.86
C THR A 23 -3.28 9.17 4.86
N GLU A 24 -2.21 9.82 5.32
CA GLU A 24 -1.15 10.25 4.40
C GLU A 24 -0.48 9.05 3.70
N THR A 25 0.34 9.34 2.70
CA THR A 25 1.06 8.35 1.91
C THR A 25 2.39 8.01 2.56
N PHE A 26 2.67 6.71 2.72
CA PHE A 26 3.94 6.22 3.23
C PHE A 26 4.70 5.46 2.15
N THR A 27 5.97 5.82 1.93
CA THR A 27 6.81 5.18 0.92
C THR A 27 7.65 4.05 1.52
N LEU A 28 7.56 2.87 0.93
CA LEU A 28 8.45 1.75 1.21
C LEU A 28 9.49 1.66 0.09
N GLN A 29 10.76 1.57 0.48
CA GLN A 29 11.88 1.55 -0.44
C GLN A 29 12.02 0.20 -1.13
N SER A 30 12.11 0.21 -2.46
CA SER A 30 12.33 -0.98 -3.28
C SER A 30 13.58 -1.74 -2.82
N ASN A 31 13.48 -3.07 -2.84
CA ASN A 31 14.62 -3.97 -2.64
C ASN A 31 15.26 -4.40 -3.97
N SER A 32 14.73 -3.92 -5.09
CA SER A 32 15.28 -4.19 -6.41
C SER A 32 16.44 -3.25 -6.72
N ASN A 33 17.45 -3.75 -7.42
CA ASN A 33 18.51 -2.94 -8.02
C ASN A 33 18.18 -2.46 -9.45
N LYS A 34 16.96 -2.74 -9.93
CA LYS A 34 16.50 -2.40 -11.26
C LYS A 34 15.84 -1.02 -11.23
N ASP A 35 16.36 -0.06 -11.98
CA ASP A 35 15.87 1.32 -11.99
C ASP A 35 14.39 1.48 -12.39
N TYR A 36 13.83 0.50 -13.13
CA TYR A 36 12.43 0.48 -13.55
C TYR A 36 11.49 -0.15 -12.51
N ILE A 37 12.01 -0.68 -11.40
CA ILE A 37 11.23 -1.15 -10.25
C ILE A 37 11.35 -0.11 -9.15
N LYS A 38 10.37 0.78 -9.10
CA LYS A 38 10.33 1.90 -8.16
C LYS A 38 9.88 1.46 -6.78
N ASP A 39 10.05 2.39 -5.84
CA ASP A 39 9.44 2.31 -4.51
C ASP A 39 7.93 2.15 -4.63
N ILE A 40 7.32 1.62 -3.57
CA ILE A 40 5.87 1.57 -3.47
C ILE A 40 5.40 2.55 -2.42
N ASN A 41 4.26 3.14 -2.69
CA ASN A 41 3.53 3.99 -1.77
C ASN A 41 2.36 3.19 -1.20
N ILE A 42 2.08 3.37 0.08
CA ILE A 42 0.94 2.77 0.74
C ILE A 42 0.12 3.80 1.48
N VAL A 43 -1.19 3.55 1.54
CA VAL A 43 -2.16 4.29 2.34
C VAL A 43 -3.07 3.30 3.04
N PHE A 44 -3.51 3.64 4.26
CA PHE A 44 -4.58 2.92 4.92
C PHE A 44 -5.87 3.69 4.71
N ALA A 45 -6.93 3.00 4.29
CA ALA A 45 -8.20 3.62 3.92
C ALA A 45 -9.40 2.90 4.53
N LYS A 46 -10.53 3.61 4.67
CA LYS A 46 -11.79 3.09 5.19
C LYS A 46 -12.80 2.93 4.05
N ASP A 47 -13.38 1.74 3.92
CA ASP A 47 -14.47 1.43 2.99
C ASP A 47 -15.67 0.87 3.76
N GLY A 48 -16.63 1.73 4.11
CA GLY A 48 -17.89 1.30 4.73
C GLY A 48 -17.73 0.41 5.98
N GLY A 49 -16.69 0.67 6.79
CA GLY A 49 -16.35 -0.12 7.99
C GLY A 49 -15.30 -1.22 7.78
N LYS A 50 -14.82 -1.42 6.54
CA LYS A 50 -13.68 -2.29 6.23
C LYS A 50 -12.40 -1.48 6.14
N ALA A 51 -11.30 -2.10 6.56
CA ALA A 51 -9.96 -1.55 6.36
C ALA A 51 -9.41 -1.96 4.99
N VAL A 52 -8.79 -1.01 4.31
CA VAL A 52 -8.20 -1.17 2.98
C VAL A 52 -6.74 -0.71 3.04
N LEU A 53 -5.86 -1.52 2.47
CA LEU A 53 -4.50 -1.12 2.11
C LEU A 53 -4.48 -0.73 0.63
N GLY A 54 -4.36 0.57 0.36
CA GLY A 54 -4.06 1.07 -0.97
C GLY A 54 -2.55 1.00 -1.22
N VAL A 55 -2.16 0.54 -2.40
CA VAL A 55 -0.77 0.41 -2.83
C VAL A 55 -0.61 1.05 -4.20
N SER A 56 0.43 1.85 -4.37
CA SER A 56 0.75 2.42 -5.67
C SER A 56 2.25 2.42 -5.97
N SER A 57 2.60 2.49 -7.26
CA SER A 57 3.99 2.61 -7.69
C SER A 57 4.06 3.26 -9.06
N ASP A 58 5.04 4.14 -9.26
CA ASP A 58 5.32 4.78 -10.53
C ASP A 58 5.90 3.76 -11.51
N LEU A 59 5.07 3.30 -12.44
CA LEU A 59 5.40 2.27 -13.42
C LEU A 59 5.03 2.76 -14.83
N VAL A 60 5.01 1.85 -15.79
CA VAL A 60 4.51 2.15 -17.14
C VAL A 60 3.04 1.76 -17.26
N PRO A 61 2.25 2.41 -18.15
CA PRO A 61 0.79 2.24 -18.22
C PRO A 61 0.29 0.80 -18.42
N SER A 62 1.13 -0.09 -18.93
CA SER A 62 0.78 -1.50 -19.18
C SER A 62 1.10 -2.43 -18.00
N VAL A 63 1.61 -1.91 -16.89
CA VAL A 63 1.93 -2.70 -15.69
C VAL A 63 0.87 -2.47 -14.62
N ARG A 64 0.53 -3.55 -13.91
CA ARG A 64 -0.37 -3.57 -12.76
C ARG A 64 0.32 -4.23 -11.58
N ILE A 65 0.00 -3.78 -10.37
CA ILE A 65 0.22 -4.54 -9.15
C ILE A 65 -0.96 -5.51 -9.05
N SER A 66 -0.73 -6.82 -9.11
CA SER A 66 -1.82 -7.79 -9.18
C SER A 66 -1.47 -9.07 -8.46
N GLY A 67 -2.47 -9.87 -8.10
CA GLY A 67 -2.25 -11.08 -7.32
C GLY A 67 -2.01 -10.80 -5.83
N LYS A 68 -1.46 -11.82 -5.16
CA LYS A 68 -1.27 -11.82 -3.71
C LYS A 68 -0.25 -10.76 -3.28
N LEU A 69 -0.60 -10.04 -2.22
CA LEU A 69 0.32 -9.17 -1.48
C LEU A 69 0.61 -9.79 -0.12
N ILE A 70 1.88 -9.80 0.28
CA ILE A 70 2.32 -10.41 1.54
C ILE A 70 3.06 -9.34 2.35
N ILE A 71 2.63 -9.12 3.59
CA ILE A 71 3.25 -8.18 4.52
C ILE A 71 4.00 -9.00 5.57
N TYR A 72 5.30 -8.79 5.67
CA TYR A 72 6.16 -9.30 6.73
C TYR A 72 6.29 -8.23 7.80
N LEU A 73 6.08 -8.61 9.06
CA LEU A 73 6.21 -7.72 10.21
C LEU A 73 7.54 -7.96 10.95
N ASP A 74 7.98 -6.99 11.74
CA ASP A 74 9.26 -7.01 12.46
C ASP A 74 9.36 -8.18 13.48
N ASP A 75 8.23 -8.66 14.02
CA ASP A 75 8.13 -9.85 14.90
C ASP A 75 8.15 -11.20 14.15
N GLY A 76 8.24 -11.19 12.83
CA GLY A 76 8.20 -12.38 11.98
C GLY A 76 6.79 -12.86 11.61
N SER A 77 5.74 -12.18 12.09
CA SER A 77 4.36 -12.44 11.67
C SER A 77 4.16 -12.11 10.19
N VAL A 78 3.24 -12.84 9.56
CA VAL A 78 2.91 -12.67 8.13
C VAL A 78 1.43 -12.39 7.97
N ILE A 79 1.11 -11.36 7.17
CA ILE A 79 -0.24 -11.03 6.70
C ILE A 79 -0.28 -11.34 5.21
N THR A 80 -1.32 -12.07 4.79
CA THR A 80 -1.54 -12.42 3.38
C THR A 80 -2.80 -11.75 2.87
N CYS A 81 -2.63 -10.77 2.01
CA CYS A 81 -3.69 -10.06 1.34
C CYS A 81 -4.00 -10.75 0.00
N ASN A 82 -5.21 -11.29 -0.14
CA ASN A 82 -5.65 -11.90 -1.38
C ASN A 82 -6.15 -10.83 -2.36
N ASP A 83 -5.82 -11.02 -3.63
CA ASP A 83 -6.27 -10.14 -4.73
C ASP A 83 -7.80 -10.08 -4.76
N GLN A 84 -8.34 -8.86 -4.75
CA GLN A 84 -9.77 -8.60 -4.85
C GLN A 84 -10.17 -8.14 -6.27
N GLY A 85 -9.22 -8.11 -7.20
CA GLY A 85 -9.42 -7.59 -8.55
C GLY A 85 -9.52 -6.07 -8.61
N ILE A 86 -9.19 -5.37 -7.52
CA ILE A 86 -9.22 -3.91 -7.44
C ILE A 86 -7.82 -3.40 -7.79
N MET A 87 -7.60 -3.16 -9.09
CA MET A 87 -6.34 -2.66 -9.62
C MET A 87 -6.60 -1.71 -10.80
N ASP A 88 -5.73 -0.72 -10.95
CA ASP A 88 -5.79 0.27 -12.01
C ASP A 88 -4.37 0.72 -12.43
N ASN A 89 -4.28 1.49 -13.50
CA ASN A 89 -3.11 2.31 -13.79
C ASN A 89 -3.56 3.61 -14.42
N VAL A 90 -3.23 4.73 -13.77
CA VAL A 90 -3.57 6.08 -14.22
C VAL A 90 -2.27 6.83 -14.48
N ASP A 91 -2.06 7.25 -15.72
CA ASP A 91 -0.88 8.02 -16.15
C ASP A 91 0.48 7.41 -15.73
N GLY A 92 0.57 6.07 -15.74
CA GLY A 92 1.78 5.34 -15.37
C GLY A 92 1.81 4.89 -13.91
N VAL A 93 0.94 5.43 -13.05
CA VAL A 93 0.88 5.02 -11.64
C VAL A 93 0.00 3.77 -11.53
N ALA A 94 0.62 2.62 -11.25
CA ALA A 94 -0.14 1.41 -10.95
C ALA A 94 -0.73 1.53 -9.55
N LEU A 95 -2.01 1.19 -9.40
CA LEU A 95 -2.78 1.29 -8.15
C LEU A 95 -3.43 -0.05 -7.87
N SER A 96 -3.43 -0.50 -6.61
CA SER A 96 -4.19 -1.67 -6.17
C SER A 96 -4.70 -1.50 -4.76
N ALA A 97 -5.80 -2.17 -4.43
CA ALA A 97 -6.40 -2.14 -3.11
C ALA A 97 -6.60 -3.55 -2.56
N TYR A 98 -6.32 -3.71 -1.26
CA TYR A 98 -6.43 -4.98 -0.56
C TYR A 98 -7.20 -4.81 0.74
N TYR A 99 -8.19 -5.66 1.01
CA TYR A 99 -8.85 -5.65 2.31
C TYR A 99 -7.94 -6.21 3.40
N LEU A 100 -8.02 -5.57 4.57
CA LEU A 100 -7.38 -5.99 5.80
C LEU A 100 -8.46 -6.47 6.77
N THR A 101 -8.23 -7.62 7.41
CA THR A 101 -9.10 -8.10 8.48
C THR A 101 -8.77 -7.41 9.80
N LYS A 102 -9.65 -7.54 10.80
CA LYS A 102 -9.38 -7.05 12.15
C LYS A 102 -8.12 -7.69 12.75
N ASP A 103 -7.90 -8.97 12.49
CA ASP A 103 -6.70 -9.69 12.95
C ASP A 103 -5.43 -9.16 12.28
N ASP A 104 -5.51 -8.73 11.02
CA ASP A 104 -4.38 -8.11 10.32
C ASP A 104 -4.03 -6.76 10.93
N LEU A 105 -5.03 -5.94 11.25
CA LEU A 105 -4.83 -4.66 11.94
C LEU A 105 -4.21 -4.88 13.32
N ALA A 106 -4.75 -5.80 14.12
CA ALA A 106 -4.23 -6.11 15.45
C ALA A 106 -2.76 -6.57 15.41
N LYS A 107 -2.34 -7.31 14.38
CA LYS A 107 -0.91 -7.65 14.19
C LYS A 107 -0.08 -6.41 13.89
N MET A 108 -0.55 -5.52 13.01
CA MET A 108 0.17 -4.29 12.65
C MET A 108 0.21 -3.25 13.77
N GLU A 109 -0.76 -3.24 14.69
CA GLU A 109 -0.72 -2.44 15.92
C GLU A 109 0.35 -2.92 16.91
N ASN A 110 0.72 -4.20 16.86
CA ASN A 110 1.70 -4.79 17.77
C ASN A 110 3.10 -4.95 17.16
N SER A 111 3.22 -4.85 15.84
CA SER A 111 4.44 -5.15 15.12
C SER A 111 4.51 -4.33 13.83
N ASN A 112 5.63 -3.65 13.64
CA ASN A 112 5.79 -2.73 12.53
C ASN A 112 5.92 -3.46 11.20
N ILE A 113 5.47 -2.85 10.10
CA ILE A 113 5.69 -3.40 8.76
C ILE A 113 7.18 -3.37 8.47
N ASN A 114 7.74 -4.54 8.18
CA ASN A 114 9.13 -4.70 7.76
C ASN A 114 9.24 -4.59 6.24
N THR A 115 8.50 -5.46 5.53
CA THR A 115 8.61 -5.64 4.08
C THR A 115 7.27 -6.02 3.49
N ILE A 116 6.91 -5.44 2.36
CA ILE A 116 5.79 -5.86 1.53
C ILE A 116 6.34 -6.55 0.28
N ARG A 117 5.85 -7.76 0.00
CA ARG A 117 6.05 -8.47 -1.26
C ARG A 117 4.80 -8.32 -2.12
N TYR A 118 4.99 -7.91 -3.36
CA TYR A 118 3.94 -7.67 -4.34
C TYR A 118 4.30 -8.32 -5.67
N THR A 119 3.30 -8.54 -6.52
CA THR A 119 3.51 -9.07 -7.86
C THR A 119 3.19 -8.00 -8.89
N LEU A 120 4.10 -7.78 -9.82
CA LEU A 120 3.86 -6.97 -11.01
C LEU A 120 3.46 -7.88 -12.15
N LYS A 121 2.46 -7.44 -12.92
CA LYS A 121 2.08 -8.06 -14.18
C LYS A 121 1.88 -7.03 -15.26
N TRP A 122 2.39 -7.36 -16.43
CA TRP A 122 2.15 -6.68 -17.66
C TRP A 122 0.86 -7.21 -18.31
N VAL A 123 -0.07 -6.31 -18.64
CA VAL A 123 -1.42 -6.69 -19.07
C VAL A 123 -1.61 -6.82 -20.59
N LEU A 124 -0.60 -6.49 -21.40
CA LEU A 124 -0.68 -6.59 -22.86
C LEU A 124 0.09 -7.81 -23.40
N PHE A 125 -0.36 -8.36 -24.54
CA PHE A 125 0.41 -9.33 -25.35
C PHE A 125 0.98 -10.56 -24.60
N GLY A 126 0.33 -11.02 -23.53
CA GLY A 126 0.70 -12.24 -22.82
C GLY A 126 1.80 -12.10 -21.75
N GLY A 127 2.22 -10.86 -21.44
CA GLY A 127 3.17 -10.56 -20.37
C GLY A 127 4.44 -9.86 -20.87
N ASN A 128 5.28 -9.46 -19.92
CA ASN A 128 6.59 -8.87 -20.21
C ASN A 128 7.58 -9.29 -19.10
N PRO A 129 8.58 -10.13 -19.40
CA PRO A 129 9.50 -10.67 -18.40
C PRO A 129 10.40 -9.61 -17.75
N LEU A 130 10.44 -8.38 -18.29
CA LEU A 130 11.12 -7.28 -17.62
C LEU A 130 10.41 -6.89 -16.32
N TYR A 131 9.08 -6.80 -16.34
CA TYR A 131 8.25 -6.36 -15.21
C TYR A 131 7.66 -7.53 -14.44
N ASP A 132 7.22 -8.56 -15.14
CA ASP A 132 6.50 -9.69 -14.58
C ASP A 132 7.33 -10.38 -13.49
N GLY A 133 6.73 -10.51 -12.31
CA GLY A 133 7.37 -11.23 -11.23
C GLY A 133 7.02 -10.71 -9.86
N ASN A 134 7.66 -11.33 -8.87
CA ASN A 134 7.55 -10.95 -7.48
C ASN A 134 8.64 -9.94 -7.14
N HIS A 135 8.24 -8.86 -6.49
CA HIS A 135 9.11 -7.79 -6.03
C HIS A 135 8.83 -7.52 -4.56
N SER A 136 9.71 -6.77 -3.90
CA SER A 136 9.48 -6.35 -2.52
C SER A 136 10.03 -4.96 -2.25
N ALA A 137 9.41 -4.31 -1.27
CA ALA A 137 9.81 -3.01 -0.76
C ALA A 137 9.73 -3.02 0.76
N SER A 138 10.66 -2.34 1.43
CA SER A 138 10.83 -2.40 2.87
C SER A 138 10.69 -1.03 3.52
N ASN A 139 10.22 -1.05 4.76
CA ASN A 139 10.19 0.10 5.65
C ASN A 139 11.61 0.33 6.21
N LYS A 140 12.44 0.99 5.42
CA LYS A 140 13.87 1.19 5.70
C LYS A 140 14.31 2.60 5.27
N GLY A 141 15.51 2.97 5.70
CA GLY A 141 16.10 4.27 5.40
C GLY A 141 15.73 5.36 6.42
N GLY A 142 16.05 6.61 6.10
CA GLY A 142 15.88 7.76 7.00
C GLY A 142 14.42 8.17 7.27
N THR A 143 13.46 7.54 6.58
CA THR A 143 12.02 7.83 6.65
C THR A 143 11.22 6.62 7.14
N LYS A 144 11.83 5.76 7.97
CA LYS A 144 11.13 4.59 8.53
C LYS A 144 9.86 5.05 9.26
N THR A 145 8.72 4.51 8.84
CA THR A 145 7.41 4.86 9.40
C THR A 145 7.10 3.97 10.61
N ASP A 146 6.48 4.55 11.62
CA ASP A 146 5.92 3.82 12.77
C ASP A 146 4.46 3.40 12.48
N PHE A 147 4.30 2.32 11.72
CA PHE A 147 2.97 1.84 11.35
C PHE A 147 2.07 1.45 12.52
N PRO A 148 2.56 0.88 13.64
CA PRO A 148 1.75 0.66 14.84
C PRO A 148 0.99 1.91 15.28
N THR A 149 1.68 3.04 15.39
CA THR A 149 1.06 4.32 15.74
C THR A 149 0.06 4.78 14.68
N VAL A 150 0.42 4.70 13.39
CA VAL A 150 -0.47 5.06 12.27
C VAL A 150 -1.78 4.27 12.32
N ILE A 151 -1.73 2.96 12.52
CA ILE A 151 -2.91 2.09 12.57
C ILE A 151 -3.75 2.43 13.80
N ALA A 152 -3.13 2.54 14.98
CA ALA A 152 -3.81 2.82 16.23
C ALA A 152 -4.48 4.21 16.27
N ASP A 153 -3.94 5.19 15.55
CA ASP A 153 -4.53 6.53 15.43
C ASP A 153 -5.62 6.57 14.35
N PHE A 154 -5.35 6.02 13.16
CA PHE A 154 -6.27 6.12 12.03
C PHE A 154 -7.54 5.29 12.20
N TYR A 155 -7.44 4.10 12.79
CA TYR A 155 -8.57 3.21 13.04
C TYR A 155 -9.18 3.34 14.44
N ARG A 156 -8.73 4.33 15.23
CA ARG A 156 -9.39 4.71 16.48
C ARG A 156 -10.84 5.11 16.18
N GLU A 157 -11.76 4.55 16.97
CA GLU A 157 -13.20 4.87 16.91
C GLU A 157 -13.47 6.32 17.30
#